data_AF-A0A2S7MX34-F1
#
_entry.id   AF-A0A2S7MX34-F1
#
_cell.length_a   1.000
_cell.length_b   1.000
_cell.length_c   1.000
_cell.angle_alpha   90.00
_cell.angle_beta   90.00
_cell.angle_gamma   90.00
#
_symmetry.space_group_name_H-M   'P 1'
#
loop_
_entity.id
_entity.type
_entity.pdbx_description
1 polymer ?
#
loop_
_entity_poly.entity_id
_entity_poly.type
_entity_poly.pdbx_seq_one_letter_code
_entity_poly.pdbx_strand_id
1 'polypeptide(L)'
;MTVNYQYYPKNNRLPDFLECVVEVFSEMTITIASTNKRYKSNDILEECKEGLLQLGYKVEGNHNVDGKYIEVPVLFGRNNVLEKSFRADAYNEELRSVIEVEAGRGVLNNQFLKDLFQACMMQDVEYLTIAVLNEYRTTNRLNYNFEEVCKFFDALYSSDRLKLPLKGILIVGYDTPIVEVIEELPGKITE
;
A
#
# COMPACT_ATOMS: atom_id res chain seq x y z
N MET A 1 18.02 6.96 -3.45
CA MET A 1 16.73 6.39 -3.05
C MET A 1 16.44 5.25 -3.98
N THR A 2 15.96 4.15 -3.45
CA THR A 2 15.82 2.87 -4.15
C THR A 2 14.37 2.40 -4.04
N VAL A 3 13.87 1.79 -5.10
CA VAL A 3 12.63 1.00 -5.04
C VAL A 3 13.00 -0.48 -5.11
N ASN A 4 12.51 -1.24 -4.14
CA ASN A 4 12.57 -2.70 -4.14
C ASN A 4 11.17 -3.26 -4.34
N TYR A 5 11.05 -4.46 -4.90
CA TYR A 5 9.76 -5.11 -4.99
C TYR A 5 9.88 -6.62 -4.91
N GLN A 6 8.80 -7.26 -4.46
CA GLN A 6 8.66 -8.71 -4.46
C GLN A 6 7.23 -9.08 -4.85
N TYR A 7 7.10 -9.94 -5.86
CA TYR A 7 5.83 -10.50 -6.26
C TYR A 7 5.61 -11.88 -5.66
N TYR A 8 4.37 -12.14 -5.27
CA TYR A 8 3.92 -13.41 -4.71
C TYR A 8 2.75 -13.99 -5.51
N PRO A 9 2.69 -15.31 -5.67
CA PRO A 9 3.68 -16.29 -5.20
C PRO A 9 4.99 -16.19 -6.01
N LYS A 10 6.13 -16.48 -5.35
CA LYS A 10 7.49 -16.26 -5.91
C LYS A 10 7.81 -17.08 -7.16
N ASN A 11 7.01 -18.09 -7.47
CA ASN A 11 7.13 -18.92 -8.67
C ASN A 11 6.38 -18.37 -9.89
N ASN A 12 5.66 -17.26 -9.75
CA ASN A 12 5.01 -16.55 -10.85
C ASN A 12 5.84 -15.34 -11.29
N ARG A 13 5.73 -14.96 -12.57
CA ARG A 13 6.28 -13.70 -13.07
C ARG A 13 5.36 -12.53 -12.68
N LEU A 14 5.96 -11.36 -12.46
CA LEU A 14 5.25 -10.11 -12.30
C LEU A 14 4.48 -9.82 -13.61
N PRO A 15 3.15 -9.60 -13.57
CA PRO A 15 2.39 -9.12 -14.73
C PRO A 15 2.81 -7.71 -15.14
N ASP A 16 2.83 -7.43 -16.45
CA ASP A 16 3.27 -6.15 -17.03
C ASP A 16 2.56 -4.94 -16.40
N PHE A 17 1.25 -5.02 -16.13
CA PHE A 17 0.53 -3.90 -15.53
C PHE A 17 0.99 -3.59 -14.09
N LEU A 18 1.45 -4.59 -13.35
CA LEU A 18 2.02 -4.40 -12.00
C LEU A 18 3.47 -3.93 -12.07
N GLU A 19 4.20 -4.23 -13.15
CA GLU A 19 5.50 -3.61 -13.42
C GLU A 19 5.35 -2.10 -13.62
N CYS A 20 4.34 -1.66 -14.37
CA CYS A 20 4.01 -0.23 -14.48
C CYS A 20 3.68 0.42 -13.13
N VAL A 21 3.05 -0.31 -12.20
CA VAL A 21 2.82 0.20 -10.84
C VAL A 21 4.16 0.42 -10.11
N VAL A 22 5.14 -0.49 -10.24
CA VAL A 22 6.49 -0.31 -9.68
C VAL A 22 7.18 0.92 -10.28
N GLU A 23 7.00 1.16 -11.58
CA GLU A 23 7.53 2.35 -12.26
C GLU A 23 6.96 3.64 -11.66
N VAL A 24 5.65 3.70 -11.37
CA VAL A 24 5.03 4.87 -10.71
C VAL A 24 5.70 5.17 -9.36
N PHE A 25 5.95 4.16 -8.52
CA PHE A 25 6.68 4.37 -7.25
C PHE A 25 8.14 4.77 -7.45
N SER A 26 8.77 4.30 -8.52
CA SER A 26 10.14 4.65 -8.88
C SER A 26 10.25 6.12 -9.30
N GLU A 27 9.33 6.59 -10.14
CA GLU A 27 9.22 7.99 -10.55
C GLU A 27 8.88 8.90 -9.38
N MET A 28 7.92 8.51 -8.53
CA MET A 28 7.58 9.24 -7.31
C MET A 28 8.81 9.40 -6.42
N THR A 29 9.58 8.33 -6.21
CA THR A 29 10.79 8.35 -5.37
C THR A 29 11.83 9.34 -5.90
N ILE A 30 11.99 9.46 -7.23
CA ILE A 30 12.88 10.45 -7.86
C ILE A 30 12.37 11.87 -7.60
N THR A 31 11.07 12.10 -7.79
CA THR A 31 10.42 13.41 -7.61
C THR A 31 10.57 13.92 -6.18
N ILE A 32 10.32 13.07 -5.20
CA ILE A 32 10.38 13.49 -3.79
C ILE A 32 11.81 13.58 -3.25
N ALA A 33 12.82 13.05 -3.95
CA ALA A 33 14.17 12.86 -3.43
C ALA A 33 14.85 14.14 -2.94
N SER A 34 14.56 15.28 -3.56
CA SER A 34 15.13 16.59 -3.21
C SER A 34 14.34 17.36 -2.16
N THR A 35 13.28 16.78 -1.61
CA THR A 35 12.42 17.47 -0.63
C THR A 35 12.90 17.22 0.80
N ASN A 36 12.67 18.18 1.69
CA ASN A 36 12.91 18.03 3.13
C ASN A 36 11.60 17.83 3.91
N LYS A 37 10.59 17.27 3.23
CA LYS A 37 9.25 17.05 3.80
C LYS A 37 9.17 15.66 4.42
N ARG A 38 8.47 15.56 5.55
CA ARG A 38 8.04 14.26 6.07
C ARG A 38 6.76 13.85 5.37
N TYR A 39 6.80 12.70 4.70
CA TYR A 39 5.64 12.16 3.99
C TYR A 39 4.78 11.28 4.89
N LYS A 40 3.46 11.42 4.78
CA LYS A 40 2.46 10.48 5.27
C LYS A 40 1.93 9.66 4.09
N SER A 41 1.17 8.59 4.37
CA SER A 41 0.61 7.72 3.33
C SER A 41 -0.15 8.49 2.26
N ASN A 42 -1.04 9.40 2.65
CA ASN A 42 -1.78 10.25 1.72
C ASN A 42 -0.89 11.21 0.92
N ASP A 43 0.25 11.65 1.47
CA ASP A 43 1.19 12.45 0.70
C ASP A 43 1.84 11.59 -0.40
N ILE A 44 2.28 10.37 -0.08
CA ILE A 44 2.84 9.44 -1.06
C ILE A 44 1.81 9.08 -2.13
N LEU A 45 0.58 8.80 -1.73
CA LEU A 45 -0.50 8.48 -2.67
C LEU A 45 -0.77 9.65 -3.63
N GLU A 46 -0.75 10.89 -3.15
CA GLU A 46 -0.94 12.07 -4.00
C GLU A 46 0.22 12.24 -5.00
N GLU A 47 1.46 11.96 -4.61
CA GLU A 47 2.61 12.00 -5.53
C GLU A 47 2.54 10.89 -6.60
N CYS A 48 1.98 9.71 -6.27
CA CYS A 48 1.77 8.61 -7.23
C CYS A 48 0.53 8.80 -8.12
N LYS A 49 -0.35 9.74 -7.78
CA LYS A 49 -1.72 9.82 -8.32
C LYS A 49 -1.77 9.95 -9.83
N GLU A 50 -0.97 10.83 -10.42
CA GLU A 50 -0.98 11.04 -11.87
C GLU A 50 -0.64 9.75 -12.63
N GLY A 51 0.42 9.06 -12.21
CA GLY A 51 0.82 7.77 -12.79
C GLY A 51 -0.25 6.70 -12.62
N LEU A 52 -0.83 6.58 -11.41
CA LEU A 52 -1.90 5.61 -11.16
C LEU A 52 -3.16 5.86 -12.01
N LEU A 53 -3.55 7.13 -12.20
CA LEU A 53 -4.66 7.51 -13.07
C LEU A 53 -4.39 7.13 -14.54
N GLN A 54 -3.16 7.31 -15.02
CA GLN A 54 -2.76 6.91 -16.38
C GLN A 54 -2.84 5.38 -16.58
N LEU A 55 -2.61 4.61 -15.51
CA LEU A 55 -2.78 3.16 -15.49
C LEU A 55 -4.25 2.72 -15.30
N GLY A 56 -5.21 3.65 -15.27
CA GLY A 56 -6.64 3.37 -15.15
C GLY A 56 -7.14 3.11 -13.73
N TYR A 57 -6.32 3.35 -12.70
CA TYR A 57 -6.79 3.28 -11.32
C TYR A 57 -7.67 4.48 -10.97
N LYS A 58 -8.73 4.23 -10.19
CA LYS A 58 -9.42 5.26 -9.41
C LYS A 58 -8.63 5.44 -8.12
N VAL A 59 -8.23 6.66 -7.77
CA VAL A 59 -7.41 6.98 -6.59
C VAL A 59 -8.23 7.79 -5.58
N GLU A 60 -8.16 7.47 -4.29
CA GLU A 60 -8.86 8.22 -3.25
C GLU A 60 -8.36 9.67 -3.12
N GLY A 61 -9.17 10.55 -2.53
CA GLY A 61 -8.80 11.97 -2.39
C GLY A 61 -8.91 12.79 -3.67
N ASN A 62 -9.57 12.27 -4.72
CA ASN A 62 -9.86 13.04 -5.93
C ASN A 62 -10.91 14.14 -5.63
N HIS A 63 -10.44 15.32 -5.20
CA HIS A 63 -11.26 16.43 -4.70
C HIS A 63 -12.31 16.97 -5.69
N ASN A 64 -12.25 16.58 -6.97
CA ASN A 64 -13.06 17.15 -8.05
C ASN A 64 -14.21 16.24 -8.54
N VAL A 65 -14.44 15.07 -7.92
CA VAL A 65 -15.51 14.14 -8.34
C VAL A 65 -16.22 13.61 -7.10
N ASP A 66 -17.56 13.52 -7.13
CA ASP A 66 -18.36 12.90 -6.06
C ASP A 66 -17.80 11.51 -5.73
N GLY A 67 -17.19 11.38 -4.55
CA GLY A 67 -16.54 10.14 -4.11
C GLY A 67 -15.20 10.39 -3.41
N LYS A 68 -15.24 10.82 -2.14
CA LYS A 68 -14.03 11.03 -1.33
C LYS A 68 -13.19 9.76 -1.13
N TYR A 69 -13.83 8.60 -1.18
CA TYR A 69 -13.24 7.30 -0.92
C TYR A 69 -13.59 6.33 -2.05
N ILE A 70 -12.69 5.39 -2.31
CA ILE A 70 -12.95 4.27 -3.21
C ILE A 70 -13.51 3.12 -2.38
N GLU A 71 -14.80 2.82 -2.55
CA GLU A 71 -15.47 1.72 -1.85
C GLU A 71 -15.60 0.49 -2.75
N VAL A 72 -14.95 -0.59 -2.37
CA VAL A 72 -15.00 -1.88 -3.06
C VAL A 72 -15.99 -2.80 -2.34
N PRO A 73 -17.03 -3.30 -3.03
CA PRO A 73 -18.05 -4.17 -2.44
C PRO A 73 -17.49 -5.44 -1.81
N VAL A 74 -18.14 -5.93 -0.77
CA VAL A 74 -17.78 -7.16 -0.03
C VAL A 74 -18.99 -8.06 0.17
N LEU A 75 -20.15 -7.46 0.49
CA LEU A 75 -21.37 -8.20 0.80
C LEU A 75 -22.59 -7.49 0.24
N PHE A 76 -23.41 -8.27 -0.46
CA PHE A 76 -24.72 -7.86 -0.95
C PHE A 76 -25.81 -8.61 -0.18
N GLY A 77 -26.78 -7.84 0.32
CA GLY A 77 -27.88 -8.29 1.12
C GLY A 77 -29.13 -8.67 0.33
N ARG A 78 -30.28 -8.55 1.00
CA ARG A 78 -31.59 -8.80 0.39
C ARG A 78 -31.81 -7.89 -0.81
N ASN A 79 -32.30 -8.46 -1.91
CA ASN A 79 -32.53 -7.75 -3.18
C ASN A 79 -31.26 -7.11 -3.77
N ASN A 80 -30.09 -7.73 -3.56
CA ASN A 80 -28.80 -7.29 -4.10
C ASN A 80 -28.39 -5.87 -3.66
N VAL A 81 -28.86 -5.44 -2.49
CA VAL A 81 -28.47 -4.14 -1.89
C VAL A 81 -27.08 -4.29 -1.28
N LEU A 82 -26.16 -3.38 -1.61
CA LEU A 82 -24.84 -3.33 -0.99
C LEU A 82 -24.97 -3.14 0.53
N GLU A 83 -24.49 -4.09 1.32
CA GLU A 83 -24.50 -4.04 2.79
C GLU A 83 -23.13 -3.72 3.38
N LYS A 84 -22.06 -4.16 2.71
CA LYS A 84 -20.69 -3.93 3.16
C LYS A 84 -19.75 -3.65 1.99
N SER A 85 -18.94 -2.61 2.18
CA SER A 85 -17.77 -2.29 1.37
C SER A 85 -16.54 -2.16 2.28
N PHE A 86 -15.36 -2.31 1.68
CA PHE A 86 -14.10 -1.83 2.24
C PHE A 86 -13.55 -0.70 1.38
N ARG A 87 -12.65 0.09 1.97
CA ARG A 87 -11.98 1.18 1.26
C ARG A 87 -10.62 0.70 0.78
N ALA A 88 -10.21 1.21 -0.37
CA ALA A 88 -8.87 1.05 -0.91
C ALA A 88 -8.31 2.43 -1.27
N ASP A 89 -6.98 2.57 -1.21
CA ASP A 89 -6.33 3.82 -1.62
C ASP A 89 -6.42 4.03 -3.14
N ALA A 90 -6.27 2.95 -3.91
CA ALA A 90 -6.56 2.95 -5.34
C ALA A 90 -7.13 1.61 -5.82
N TYR A 91 -8.03 1.67 -6.81
CA TYR A 91 -8.68 0.49 -7.39
C TYR A 91 -8.81 0.60 -8.91
N ASN A 92 -8.41 -0.45 -9.61
CA ASN A 92 -8.68 -0.66 -11.02
C ASN A 92 -9.63 -1.85 -11.19
N GLU A 93 -10.83 -1.57 -11.71
CA GLU A 93 -11.93 -2.52 -11.87
C GLU A 93 -11.68 -3.53 -13.00
N GLU A 94 -11.07 -3.08 -14.10
CA GLU A 94 -10.76 -3.93 -15.26
C GLU A 94 -9.62 -4.90 -14.93
N LEU A 95 -8.57 -4.40 -14.27
CA LEU A 95 -7.42 -5.19 -13.84
C LEU A 95 -7.67 -5.95 -12.53
N ARG A 96 -8.82 -5.70 -11.87
CA ARG A 96 -9.21 -6.33 -10.60
C ARG A 96 -8.12 -6.15 -9.54
N SER A 97 -7.57 -4.94 -9.46
CA SER A 97 -6.36 -4.66 -8.68
C SER A 97 -6.59 -3.52 -7.70
N VAL A 98 -6.19 -3.73 -6.45
CA VAL A 98 -6.18 -2.71 -5.39
C VAL A 98 -4.76 -2.37 -4.98
N ILE A 99 -4.54 -1.13 -4.56
CA ILE A 99 -3.28 -0.61 -4.04
C ILE A 99 -3.55 -0.01 -2.66
N GLU A 100 -2.64 -0.28 -1.73
CA GLU A 100 -2.64 0.26 -0.36
C GLU A 100 -1.25 0.82 -0.05
N VAL A 101 -1.19 2.07 0.40
CA VAL A 101 0.06 2.81 0.63
C VAL A 101 0.27 3.06 2.12
N GLU A 102 1.44 2.67 2.62
CA GLU A 102 1.81 2.82 4.02
C GLU A 102 3.18 3.51 4.17
N ALA A 103 3.16 4.76 4.65
CA ALA A 103 4.36 5.58 4.85
C ALA A 103 4.72 5.81 6.34
N GLY A 104 4.15 5.02 7.27
CA GLY A 104 4.15 5.32 8.71
C GLY A 104 4.62 4.18 9.62
N ARG A 105 4.20 4.28 10.90
CA ARG A 105 4.38 3.24 11.92
C ARG A 105 3.40 2.07 11.73
N GLY A 106 2.53 2.10 10.72
CA GLY A 106 1.49 1.10 10.49
C GLY A 106 2.07 -0.28 10.21
N VAL A 107 3.21 -0.39 9.53
CA VAL A 107 3.92 -1.68 9.36
C VAL A 107 4.28 -2.31 10.71
N LEU A 108 4.71 -1.50 11.69
CA LEU A 108 5.02 -1.97 13.06
C LEU A 108 3.80 -2.52 13.80
N ASN A 109 2.60 -2.13 13.39
CA ASN A 109 1.34 -2.57 13.98
C ASN A 109 0.59 -3.58 13.09
N ASN A 110 1.28 -4.23 12.14
CA ASN A 110 0.70 -5.19 11.21
C ASN A 110 -0.47 -4.63 10.37
N GLN A 111 -0.44 -3.33 10.03
CA GLN A 111 -1.49 -2.70 9.24
C GLN A 111 -1.72 -3.42 7.91
N PHE A 112 -0.64 -3.86 7.26
CA PHE A 112 -0.67 -4.65 6.03
C PHE A 112 -1.48 -5.97 6.13
N LEU A 113 -1.63 -6.54 7.33
CA LEU A 113 -2.47 -7.74 7.53
C LEU A 113 -3.95 -7.42 7.40
N LYS A 114 -4.36 -6.24 7.88
CA LYS A 114 -5.73 -5.78 7.70
C LYS A 114 -6.00 -5.54 6.23
N ASP A 115 -5.07 -4.89 5.54
CA ASP A 115 -5.19 -4.57 4.12
C ASP A 115 -5.26 -5.84 3.27
N LEU A 116 -4.39 -6.83 3.57
CA LEU A 116 -4.46 -8.18 3.01
C LEU A 116 -5.83 -8.84 3.24
N PHE A 117 -6.32 -8.82 4.48
CA PHE A 117 -7.61 -9.42 4.83
C PHE A 117 -8.77 -8.75 4.09
N GLN A 118 -8.76 -7.41 4.01
CA GLN A 118 -9.79 -6.65 3.31
C GLN A 118 -9.77 -6.95 1.81
N ALA A 119 -8.60 -6.94 1.18
CA ALA A 119 -8.46 -7.29 -0.24
C ALA A 119 -8.96 -8.71 -0.53
N CYS A 120 -8.73 -9.67 0.37
CA CYS A 120 -9.26 -11.04 0.23
C CYS A 120 -10.79 -11.10 0.30
N MET A 121 -11.45 -10.13 0.93
CA MET A 121 -12.91 -10.07 1.07
C MET A 121 -13.58 -9.22 0.00
N MET A 122 -12.83 -8.35 -0.67
CA MET A 122 -13.36 -7.48 -1.72
C MET A 122 -13.79 -8.32 -2.93
N GLN A 123 -15.01 -8.07 -3.40
CA GLN A 123 -15.54 -8.73 -4.58
C GLN A 123 -14.77 -8.27 -5.82
N ASP A 124 -14.50 -9.22 -6.71
CA ASP A 124 -13.86 -8.97 -8.01
C ASP A 124 -12.45 -8.36 -7.90
N VAL A 125 -11.77 -8.53 -6.76
CA VAL A 125 -10.35 -8.21 -6.58
C VAL A 125 -9.51 -9.49 -6.71
N GLU A 126 -8.50 -9.44 -7.57
CA GLU A 126 -7.58 -10.54 -7.84
C GLU A 126 -6.12 -10.19 -7.52
N TYR A 127 -5.76 -8.90 -7.50
CA TYR A 127 -4.39 -8.45 -7.23
C TYR A 127 -4.35 -7.39 -6.14
N LEU A 128 -3.40 -7.53 -5.22
CA LEU A 128 -3.14 -6.56 -4.16
C LEU A 128 -1.72 -6.02 -4.32
N THR A 129 -1.56 -4.71 -4.34
CA THR A 129 -0.26 -4.06 -4.16
C THR A 129 -0.21 -3.40 -2.79
N ILE A 130 0.82 -3.72 -2.00
CA ILE A 130 1.11 -3.05 -0.73
C ILE A 130 2.42 -2.29 -0.88
N ALA A 131 2.35 -0.96 -0.83
CA ALA A 131 3.51 -0.11 -0.88
C ALA A 131 3.91 0.31 0.53
N VAL A 132 5.12 -0.04 0.95
CA VAL A 132 5.68 0.28 2.27
C VAL A 132 7.03 0.98 2.13
N LEU A 133 7.47 1.68 3.17
CA LEU A 133 8.86 2.13 3.22
C LEU A 133 9.84 0.96 3.17
N ASN A 134 10.99 1.11 2.51
CA ASN A 134 12.10 0.17 2.68
C ASN A 134 12.56 0.17 4.13
N GLU A 135 12.83 1.36 4.65
CA GLU A 135 13.31 1.59 6.00
C GLU A 135 12.48 2.66 6.70
N TYR A 136 11.98 2.34 7.88
CA TYR A 136 11.34 3.30 8.77
C TYR A 136 12.31 3.70 9.87
N ARG A 137 12.75 4.96 9.84
CA ARG A 137 13.73 5.54 10.77
C ARG A 137 13.05 6.51 11.74
N THR A 138 13.31 6.34 13.02
CA THR A 138 13.04 7.30 14.11
C THR A 138 14.31 7.47 14.93
N THR A 139 14.37 8.47 15.82
CA THR A 139 15.55 8.74 16.67
C THR A 139 16.08 7.50 17.40
N ASN A 140 15.19 6.60 17.79
CA ASN A 140 15.51 5.47 18.66
C ASN A 140 15.31 4.10 17.99
N ARG A 141 14.79 4.05 16.74
CA ARG A 141 14.43 2.79 16.07
C ARG A 141 14.63 2.88 14.56
N LEU A 142 15.22 1.84 14.00
CA LEU A 142 15.32 1.55 12.57
C LEU A 142 14.63 0.23 12.32
N ASN A 143 13.62 0.20 11.46
CA ASN A 143 12.95 -1.03 11.04
C ASN A 143 12.99 -1.16 9.52
N TYR A 144 13.17 -2.39 9.05
CA TYR A 144 13.23 -2.73 7.63
C TYR A 144 11.85 -3.21 7.18
N ASN A 145 10.90 -2.27 7.07
CA ASN A 145 9.49 -2.54 6.84
C ASN A 145 9.27 -3.46 5.62
N PHE A 146 9.90 -3.18 4.48
CA PHE A 146 9.82 -4.01 3.28
C PHE A 146 10.25 -5.47 3.54
N GLU A 147 11.36 -5.66 4.23
CA GLU A 147 11.89 -6.99 4.56
C GLU A 147 11.01 -7.74 5.56
N GLU A 148 10.44 -7.04 6.54
CA GLU A 148 9.49 -7.65 7.49
C GLU A 148 8.22 -8.14 6.79
N VAL A 149 7.67 -7.34 5.89
CA VAL A 149 6.49 -7.72 5.10
C VAL A 149 6.82 -8.89 4.18
N CYS A 150 7.96 -8.87 3.48
CA CYS A 150 8.40 -9.99 2.65
C CYS A 150 8.58 -11.28 3.45
N LYS A 151 9.20 -11.22 4.64
CA LYS A 151 9.33 -12.39 5.54
C LYS A 151 7.98 -12.96 5.95
N PHE A 152 6.98 -12.11 6.18
CA PHE A 152 5.63 -12.57 6.47
C PHE A 152 5.03 -13.34 5.28
N PHE A 153 5.07 -12.76 4.08
CA PHE A 153 4.53 -13.42 2.89
C PHE A 153 5.30 -14.69 2.52
N ASP A 154 6.62 -14.72 2.74
CA ASP A 154 7.42 -15.94 2.62
C ASP A 154 6.91 -17.04 3.54
N ALA A 155 6.65 -16.73 4.82
CA ALA A 155 6.08 -17.69 5.75
C ALA A 155 4.66 -18.11 5.36
N LEU A 156 3.82 -17.16 4.94
CA LEU A 156 2.44 -17.39 4.52
C LEU A 156 2.36 -18.40 3.38
N TYR A 157 3.08 -18.12 2.28
CA TYR A 157 3.10 -18.97 1.09
C TYR A 157 3.88 -20.28 1.30
N SER A 158 4.91 -20.30 2.16
CA SER A 158 5.62 -21.55 2.50
C SER A 158 4.80 -22.48 3.39
N SER A 159 3.91 -21.94 4.22
CA SER A 159 3.10 -22.74 5.14
C SER A 159 2.00 -23.54 4.43
N ASP A 160 1.49 -23.02 3.29
CA ASP A 160 0.31 -23.53 2.56
C ASP A 160 -0.93 -23.76 3.45
N ARG A 161 -0.98 -23.12 4.62
CA ARG A 161 -2.08 -23.24 5.60
C ARG A 161 -3.28 -22.36 5.25
N LEU A 162 -3.05 -21.31 4.47
CA LEU A 162 -4.04 -20.32 4.06
C LEU A 162 -4.01 -20.20 2.55
N LYS A 163 -5.15 -20.47 1.91
CA LYS A 163 -5.35 -20.23 0.48
C LYS A 163 -6.01 -18.87 0.30
N LEU A 164 -5.26 -17.91 -0.23
CA LEU A 164 -5.77 -16.59 -0.49
C LEU A 164 -6.60 -16.58 -1.79
N PRO A 165 -7.71 -15.83 -1.86
CA PRO A 165 -8.52 -15.67 -3.07
C PRO A 165 -7.90 -14.69 -4.09
N LEU A 166 -6.62 -14.33 -3.94
CA LEU A 166 -5.88 -13.42 -4.82
C LEU A 166 -5.00 -14.23 -5.79
N LYS A 167 -4.93 -13.78 -7.05
CA LYS A 167 -4.00 -14.31 -8.06
C LYS A 167 -2.55 -13.86 -7.82
N GLY A 168 -2.37 -12.66 -7.25
CA GLY A 168 -1.04 -12.11 -7.03
C GLY A 168 -1.00 -11.02 -5.97
N ILE A 169 0.13 -10.92 -5.27
CA ILE A 169 0.40 -9.86 -4.31
C ILE A 169 1.75 -9.25 -4.65
N LEU A 170 1.76 -7.94 -4.89
CA LEU A 170 2.96 -7.16 -5.09
C LEU A 170 3.28 -6.39 -3.81
N ILE A 171 4.50 -6.56 -3.28
CA ILE A 171 5.03 -5.71 -2.23
C ILE A 171 6.01 -4.75 -2.89
N VAL A 172 5.82 -3.45 -2.68
CA VAL A 172 6.73 -2.39 -3.14
C VAL A 172 7.36 -1.74 -1.92
N GLY A 173 8.68 -1.75 -1.85
CA GLY A 173 9.48 -1.01 -0.89
C GLY A 173 10.00 0.28 -1.52
N TYR A 174 9.67 1.44 -0.98
CA TYR A 174 10.15 2.74 -1.48
C TYR A 174 10.88 3.55 -0.40
N ASP A 175 11.73 4.47 -0.82
CA ASP A 175 12.42 5.38 0.09
C ASP A 175 11.74 6.74 0.11
N THR A 176 11.84 7.43 1.24
CA THR A 176 11.54 8.85 1.36
C THR A 176 12.78 9.61 1.81
N PRO A 177 12.89 10.93 1.53
CA PRO A 177 13.93 11.76 2.11
C PRO A 177 14.04 11.60 3.63
N ILE A 178 15.28 11.51 4.10
CA ILE A 178 15.56 11.52 5.54
C ILE A 178 15.33 12.94 6.03
N VAL A 179 14.26 13.15 6.79
CA VAL A 179 14.09 14.39 7.55
C VAL A 179 14.94 14.26 8.81
N GLU A 180 15.97 15.11 8.96
CA GLU A 180 16.72 15.22 10.22
C GLU A 180 15.74 15.39 11.38
N VAL A 181 15.85 14.49 12.36
CA VAL A 181 14.84 14.37 13.41
C VAL A 181 14.96 15.55 14.37
N ILE A 182 13.98 16.45 14.37
CA ILE A 182 13.79 17.41 15.47
C ILE A 182 13.36 16.60 16.70
N GLU A 183 14.06 16.81 17.83
CA GLU A 183 13.81 16.17 19.13
C GLU A 183 12.30 16.04 19.43
N GLU A 184 11.87 14.84 19.82
CA GLU A 184 10.62 14.72 20.56
C GLU A 184 10.81 15.53 21.85
N LEU A 185 10.17 16.71 21.93
CA LEU A 185 10.10 17.48 23.17
C LEU A 185 9.66 16.53 24.30
N PRO A 186 10.40 16.45 25.42
CA PRO A 186 10.07 15.55 26.50
C PRO A 186 8.65 15.82 26.96
N GLY A 187 7.88 14.74 27.10
CA GLY A 187 6.44 14.77 27.34
C GLY A 187 6.06 15.77 28.42
N LYS A 188 4.97 16.52 28.17
CA LYS A 188 4.27 17.23 29.23
C LYS A 188 3.91 16.21 30.31
N ILE A 189 4.63 16.28 31.42
CA ILE A 189 4.21 15.72 32.70
C ILE A 189 2.90 16.45 33.03
N THR A 190 1.78 15.75 32.89
CA THR A 190 0.53 16.19 33.51
C THR A 190 0.59 15.74 34.97
N GLU A 191 0.58 16.72 35.88
CA GLU A 191 0.29 16.54 37.30
C GLU A 191 -1.07 15.87 37.54
#